data_AF-A0A7Y8I9H2-F1
#
_entry.id   AF-A0A7Y8I9H2-F1
#
_cell.length_a   1.000
_cell.length_b   1.000
_cell.length_c   1.000
_cell.angle_alpha   90.00
_cell.angle_beta   90.00
_cell.angle_gamma   90.00
#
_symmetry.space_group_name_H-M   'P 1'
#
loop_
_entity.id
_entity.type
_entity.pdbx_description
1 polymer ?
#
loop_
_entity_poly.entity_id
_entity_poly.type
_entity_poly.pdbx_seq_one_letter_code
_entity_poly.pdbx_strand_id
1 'polypeptide(L)'
;MEKRIENNEKVKGEHMRRFLSISILFVLFFIGCSNQDNSLTGPVADELNDAPQTNRISSALLVESGKVLQTVIPTQFVTITQNVIGLTGGVISINQDVYNSERKIVHVNANFEIPKGAFIGTQSITMTIDADNGSISFFPHMTFLQSCRLDFEVRNVNLANLGFNSSDKKADFVYFNDNGNIDPIENLGVTLDYDNSYLLVHRAKIDHFSRYGFFRKTGE
;
A
#
# COMPACT_ATOMS: atom_id res chain seq x y z
N MET A 1 -66.19 44.64 27.64
CA MET A 1 -65.51 43.50 26.99
C MET A 1 -65.31 43.85 25.53
N GLU A 2 -64.45 44.84 25.23
CA GLU A 2 -64.43 45.46 23.89
C GLU A 2 -63.11 46.22 23.60
N LYS A 3 -61.96 45.64 24.00
CA LYS A 3 -60.63 46.23 23.73
C LYS A 3 -59.56 45.19 23.39
N ARG A 4 -59.93 44.12 22.67
CA ARG A 4 -58.98 43.04 22.36
C ARG A 4 -58.85 42.67 20.88
N ILE A 5 -59.44 43.42 19.96
CA ILE A 5 -59.43 43.07 18.52
C ILE A 5 -58.49 43.97 17.69
N GLU A 6 -57.97 45.08 18.21
CA GLU A 6 -57.28 46.08 17.36
C GLU A 6 -55.76 45.89 17.17
N ASN A 7 -55.15 44.83 17.71
CA ASN A 7 -53.67 44.70 17.69
C ASN A 7 -53.09 43.67 16.70
N ASN A 8 -53.90 43.06 15.82
CA ASN A 8 -53.40 41.99 14.94
C ASN A 8 -53.07 42.39 13.50
N GLU A 9 -53.23 43.66 13.10
CA GLU A 9 -52.89 44.11 11.73
C GLU A 9 -51.57 44.89 11.61
N LYS A 10 -50.89 45.22 12.72
CA LYS A 10 -49.72 46.12 12.66
C LYS A 10 -48.35 45.43 12.55
N VAL A 11 -48.28 44.10 12.58
CA VAL A 11 -47.00 43.35 12.60
C VAL A 11 -46.60 42.78 11.23
N LYS A 12 -47.48 42.87 10.21
CA LYS A 12 -47.22 42.28 8.88
C LYS A 12 -46.54 43.19 7.85
N GLY A 13 -46.23 44.44 8.20
CA GLY A 13 -45.75 45.46 7.24
C GLY A 13 -44.25 45.73 7.19
N GLU A 14 -43.45 45.31 8.19
CA GLU A 14 -42.06 45.77 8.32
C GLU A 14 -40.96 44.71 8.08
N HIS A 15 -41.33 43.44 7.90
CA HIS A 15 -40.33 42.37 7.67
C HIS A 15 -40.14 41.98 6.20
N MET A 16 -40.90 42.57 5.26
CA MET A 16 -40.84 42.24 3.83
C MET A 16 -40.09 43.27 2.98
N ARG A 17 -39.18 44.04 3.57
CA ARG A 17 -38.33 45.03 2.86
C ARG A 17 -36.82 44.86 3.05
N ARG A 18 -36.38 43.89 3.86
CA ARG A 18 -34.96 43.63 4.11
C ARG A 18 -34.42 42.32 3.51
N PHE A 19 -35.25 41.56 2.81
CA PHE A 19 -34.86 40.27 2.22
C PHE A 19 -34.70 40.26 0.69
N LEU A 20 -34.79 41.40 0.01
CA LEU A 20 -34.74 41.47 -1.46
C LEU A 20 -33.48 42.14 -2.05
N SER A 21 -32.41 42.34 -1.27
CA SER A 21 -31.22 43.07 -1.76
C SER A 21 -29.88 42.49 -1.33
N ILE A 22 -29.77 41.16 -1.19
CA ILE A 22 -28.50 40.46 -0.97
C ILE A 22 -28.48 39.17 -1.81
N SER A 23 -28.46 39.29 -3.14
CA SER A 23 -28.27 38.13 -4.03
C SER A 23 -27.52 38.49 -5.33
N ILE A 24 -26.72 39.56 -5.33
CA ILE A 24 -25.87 39.92 -6.46
C ILE A 24 -24.52 40.37 -5.92
N LEU A 25 -23.69 39.45 -5.41
CA LEU A 25 -22.23 39.60 -5.42
C LEU A 25 -21.48 38.38 -4.86
N PHE A 26 -21.70 37.14 -5.33
CA PHE A 26 -20.74 36.08 -5.01
C PHE A 26 -20.60 35.08 -6.17
N VAL A 27 -19.38 35.07 -6.73
CA VAL A 27 -18.71 33.98 -7.45
C VAL A 27 -18.95 33.87 -8.97
N LEU A 28 -18.43 34.87 -9.69
CA LEU A 28 -17.77 34.68 -10.98
C LEU A 28 -16.43 33.96 -10.79
N PHE A 29 -16.45 32.64 -10.56
CA PHE A 29 -15.27 31.77 -10.64
C PHE A 29 -15.61 30.42 -11.29
N PHE A 30 -16.18 30.47 -12.50
CA PHE A 30 -16.24 29.31 -13.40
C PHE A 30 -15.28 29.50 -14.58
N ILE A 31 -13.99 29.59 -14.27
CA ILE A 31 -12.91 29.32 -15.23
C ILE A 31 -12.17 28.11 -14.68
N GLY A 32 -12.48 26.94 -15.22
CA GLY A 32 -11.85 25.67 -14.88
C GLY A 32 -11.93 24.72 -16.06
N CYS A 33 -10.84 24.66 -16.82
CA CYS A 33 -10.44 23.74 -17.89
C CYS A 33 -11.52 22.88 -18.58
N SER A 34 -11.77 23.20 -19.85
CA SER A 34 -12.24 22.21 -20.83
C SER A 34 -11.16 21.15 -21.04
N ASN A 35 -11.39 19.93 -20.57
CA ASN A 35 -10.66 18.78 -21.07
C ASN A 35 -11.47 18.21 -22.25
N GLN A 36 -10.86 18.25 -23.43
CA GLN A 36 -11.34 17.59 -24.63
C GLN A 36 -11.47 16.09 -24.36
N ASP A 37 -12.66 15.56 -24.57
CA ASP A 37 -12.90 14.13 -24.75
C ASP A 37 -12.25 13.70 -26.07
N ASN A 38 -11.00 13.24 -26.01
CA ASN A 38 -10.43 12.45 -27.08
C ASN A 38 -11.07 11.06 -27.03
N SER A 39 -12.19 10.94 -27.74
CA SER A 39 -12.74 9.65 -28.17
C SER A 39 -11.73 8.96 -29.09
N LEU A 40 -10.98 8.00 -28.52
CA LEU A 40 -10.42 6.89 -29.28
C LEU A 40 -11.26 5.66 -28.97
N THR A 41 -12.09 5.27 -29.94
CA THR A 41 -12.70 3.94 -29.99
C THR A 41 -11.59 2.88 -30.03
N GLY A 42 -11.35 2.24 -28.89
CA GLY A 42 -10.66 0.95 -28.83
C GLY A 42 -11.65 -0.20 -29.06
N PRO A 43 -11.24 -1.32 -29.66
CA PRO A 43 -12.16 -2.37 -30.06
C PRO A 43 -12.78 -3.10 -28.87
N VAL A 44 -14.02 -3.54 -29.10
CA VAL A 44 -14.90 -4.28 -28.20
C VAL A 44 -14.31 -5.66 -27.88
N ALA A 45 -14.64 -6.10 -26.67
CA ALA A 45 -14.21 -7.27 -25.92
C ALA A 45 -14.11 -8.61 -26.66
N ASP A 46 -13.18 -9.45 -26.18
CA ASP A 46 -13.48 -10.86 -25.95
C ASP A 46 -13.02 -11.24 -24.53
N GLU A 47 -13.91 -11.94 -23.82
CA GLU A 47 -13.73 -12.53 -22.50
C GLU A 47 -12.57 -13.53 -22.50
N LEU A 48 -11.71 -13.48 -21.48
CA LEU A 48 -11.05 -14.66 -20.92
C LEU A 48 -10.57 -14.32 -19.50
N ASN A 49 -11.04 -15.13 -18.54
CA ASN A 49 -10.60 -15.15 -17.15
C ASN A 49 -9.10 -15.43 -17.09
N ASP A 50 -8.30 -14.40 -16.80
CA ASP A 50 -7.08 -14.49 -16.01
C ASP A 50 -6.69 -13.07 -15.63
N ALA A 51 -6.75 -12.73 -14.34
CA ALA A 51 -6.30 -11.43 -13.89
C ALA A 51 -4.81 -11.27 -14.26
N PRO A 52 -4.42 -10.22 -15.00
CA PRO A 52 -3.03 -10.06 -15.41
C PRO A 52 -2.16 -9.81 -14.18
N GLN A 53 -1.33 -10.80 -13.82
CA GLN A 53 -0.23 -10.59 -12.90
C GLN A 53 0.76 -9.64 -13.56
N THR A 54 0.74 -8.37 -13.17
CA THR A 54 1.70 -7.37 -13.66
C THR A 54 2.98 -7.45 -12.85
N ASN A 55 3.83 -8.44 -13.14
CA ASN A 55 5.21 -8.48 -12.66
C ASN A 55 6.02 -7.40 -13.39
N ARG A 56 6.02 -6.16 -12.90
CA ARG A 56 6.81 -5.08 -13.49
C ARG A 56 8.27 -5.19 -13.04
N ILE A 57 9.07 -5.96 -13.76
CA ILE A 57 10.53 -5.82 -13.72
C ILE A 57 10.85 -4.50 -14.43
N SER A 58 11.37 -3.50 -13.71
CA SER A 58 11.76 -2.22 -14.31
C SER A 58 13.12 -2.35 -15.02
N SER A 59 13.12 -2.85 -16.25
CA SER A 59 14.30 -2.83 -17.12
C SER A 59 14.25 -1.60 -18.04
N ALA A 60 15.24 -0.70 -17.97
CA ALA A 60 15.41 0.33 -19.01
C ALA A 60 16.48 -0.10 -20.02
N LEU A 61 16.20 0.19 -21.29
CA LEU A 61 17.09 -0.09 -22.41
C LEU A 61 18.08 1.09 -22.55
N LEU A 62 19.38 0.85 -22.32
CA LEU A 62 20.42 1.81 -22.67
C LEU A 62 21.05 1.39 -24.00
N VAL A 63 20.91 2.23 -25.02
CA VAL A 63 21.55 2.04 -26.32
C VAL A 63 22.77 2.95 -26.38
N GLU A 64 23.96 2.37 -26.32
CA GLU A 64 25.19 3.07 -26.67
C GLU A 64 25.89 2.31 -27.81
N SER A 65 26.14 3.00 -28.93
CA SER A 65 26.89 2.50 -30.09
C SER A 65 26.44 1.15 -30.68
N GLY A 66 25.12 0.94 -30.87
CA GLY A 66 24.59 -0.15 -31.69
C GLY A 66 24.75 -1.56 -31.11
N LYS A 67 25.21 -1.70 -29.86
CA LYS A 67 25.10 -2.94 -29.08
C LYS A 67 23.92 -2.78 -28.12
N VAL A 68 22.93 -3.68 -28.22
CA VAL A 68 21.90 -3.83 -27.19
C VAL A 68 22.59 -4.40 -25.96
N LEU A 69 23.05 -3.53 -25.07
CA LEU A 69 23.41 -3.93 -23.72
C LEU A 69 22.12 -3.95 -22.93
N GLN A 70 21.62 -5.15 -22.63
CA GLN A 70 20.56 -5.31 -21.64
C GLN A 70 21.20 -5.00 -20.28
N THR A 71 21.30 -3.71 -19.95
CA THR A 71 21.67 -3.28 -18.61
C THR A 71 20.47 -3.61 -17.73
N VAL A 72 20.58 -4.70 -16.97
CA VAL A 72 19.65 -4.97 -15.87
C VAL A 72 19.80 -3.78 -14.93
N ILE A 73 18.81 -2.89 -14.92
CA ILE A 73 18.76 -1.84 -13.91
C ILE A 73 18.59 -2.56 -12.58
N PRO A 74 19.44 -2.29 -11.57
CA PRO A 74 19.21 -2.81 -10.25
C PRO A 74 17.89 -2.28 -9.73
N THR A 75 16.87 -3.12 -9.64
CA THR A 75 15.60 -2.77 -9.02
C THR A 75 15.64 -3.28 -7.59
N GLN A 76 15.95 -2.38 -6.67
CA GLN A 76 15.91 -2.67 -5.22
C GLN A 76 14.51 -3.08 -4.74
N PHE A 77 13.47 -2.82 -5.56
CA PHE A 77 12.08 -3.15 -5.23
C PHE A 77 11.54 -4.26 -6.13
N VAL A 78 10.77 -5.17 -5.53
CA VAL A 78 9.87 -6.10 -6.23
C VAL A 78 8.45 -5.74 -5.87
N THR A 79 7.58 -5.55 -6.87
CA THR A 79 6.18 -5.21 -6.66
C THR A 79 5.27 -6.14 -7.45
N ILE A 80 4.23 -6.65 -6.79
CA ILE A 80 3.11 -7.34 -7.42
C ILE A 80 1.79 -6.69 -6.99
N THR A 81 0.83 -6.65 -7.91
CA THR A 81 -0.53 -6.19 -7.64
C THR A 81 -1.52 -7.26 -8.07
N GLN A 82 -2.48 -7.58 -7.19
CA GLN A 82 -3.50 -8.58 -7.44
C GLN A 82 -4.86 -8.12 -6.92
N ASN A 83 -5.90 -8.30 -7.75
CA ASN A 83 -7.27 -8.11 -7.31
C ASN A 83 -7.71 -9.30 -6.46
N VAL A 84 -8.16 -9.04 -5.24
CA VAL A 84 -8.61 -10.06 -4.28
C VAL A 84 -10.04 -9.75 -3.84
N ILE A 85 -10.89 -10.76 -3.89
CA ILE A 85 -12.26 -10.69 -3.37
C ILE A 85 -12.22 -11.10 -1.89
N GLY A 86 -12.53 -10.19 -0.98
CA GLY A 86 -12.39 -10.42 0.46
C GLY A 86 -13.26 -11.57 0.98
N LEU A 87 -14.42 -11.83 0.35
CA LEU A 87 -15.30 -12.94 0.69
C LEU A 87 -14.71 -14.32 0.33
N THR A 88 -13.81 -14.40 -0.66
CA THR A 88 -13.14 -15.66 -1.02
C THR A 88 -11.76 -15.78 -0.39
N GLY A 89 -11.11 -14.64 -0.11
CA GLY A 89 -9.69 -14.62 0.28
C GLY A 89 -8.78 -14.89 -0.91
N GLY A 90 -7.55 -15.29 -0.64
CA GLY A 90 -6.56 -15.62 -1.66
C GLY A 90 -5.13 -15.67 -1.11
N VAL A 91 -4.19 -15.87 -2.02
CA VAL A 91 -2.76 -15.86 -1.73
C VAL A 91 -2.06 -14.96 -2.74
N ILE A 92 -1.16 -14.10 -2.26
CA ILE A 92 -0.26 -13.28 -3.08
C ILE A 92 1.15 -13.72 -2.77
N SER A 93 1.93 -14.12 -3.79
CA SER A 93 3.28 -14.66 -3.60
C SER A 93 4.30 -13.93 -4.46
N ILE A 94 5.49 -13.73 -3.89
CA ILE A 94 6.71 -13.29 -4.59
C ILE A 94 7.78 -14.33 -4.29
N ASN A 95 8.54 -14.74 -5.30
CA ASN A 95 9.75 -15.55 -5.15
C ASN A 95 10.71 -15.18 -6.28
N GLN A 96 11.64 -14.26 -6.00
CA GLN A 96 12.48 -13.64 -7.03
C GLN A 96 13.87 -13.29 -6.49
N ASP A 97 14.84 -13.30 -7.40
CA ASP A 97 16.16 -12.70 -7.19
C ASP A 97 16.17 -11.28 -7.74
N VAL A 98 16.65 -10.33 -6.94
CA VAL A 98 16.77 -8.92 -7.33
C VAL A 98 18.12 -8.33 -6.95
N TYR A 99 18.49 -7.24 -7.62
CA TYR A 99 19.68 -6.48 -7.27
C TYR A 99 19.34 -5.38 -6.28
N ASN A 100 20.02 -5.39 -5.14
CA ASN A 100 19.99 -4.29 -4.18
C ASN A 100 20.81 -3.07 -4.68
N SER A 101 20.82 -1.97 -3.94
CA SER A 101 21.57 -0.76 -4.29
C SER A 101 23.09 -0.97 -4.35
N GLU A 102 23.62 -1.98 -3.66
CA GLU A 102 25.01 -2.42 -3.75
C GLU A 102 25.30 -3.32 -4.99
N ARG A 103 24.30 -3.55 -5.86
CA ARG A 103 24.37 -4.47 -7.02
C ARG A 103 24.67 -5.92 -6.65
N LYS A 104 24.30 -6.34 -5.43
CA LYS A 104 24.33 -7.74 -5.01
C LYS A 104 22.97 -8.37 -5.24
N ILE A 105 22.98 -9.66 -5.57
CA ILE A 105 21.75 -10.45 -5.71
C ILE A 105 21.22 -10.77 -4.32
N VAL A 106 19.99 -10.33 -4.05
CA VAL A 106 19.19 -10.63 -2.86
C VAL A 106 18.04 -11.51 -3.30
N HIS A 107 17.84 -12.62 -2.58
CA HIS A 107 16.69 -13.48 -2.79
C HIS A 107 15.56 -13.02 -1.88
N VAL A 108 14.37 -12.80 -2.43
CA VAL A 108 13.19 -12.44 -1.67
C VAL A 108 12.05 -13.42 -1.95
N ASN A 109 11.46 -13.94 -0.88
CA ASN A 109 10.32 -14.84 -0.96
C ASN A 109 9.27 -14.42 0.08
N ALA A 110 8.07 -14.11 -0.39
CA ALA A 110 6.94 -13.73 0.45
C ALA A 110 5.70 -14.53 0.03
N ASN A 111 4.99 -15.04 1.02
CA ASN A 111 3.70 -15.69 0.85
C ASN A 111 2.67 -15.03 1.77
N PHE A 112 1.76 -14.25 1.19
CA PHE A 112 0.74 -13.52 1.91
C PHE A 112 -0.63 -14.18 1.73
N GLU A 113 -1.10 -14.83 2.78
CA GLU A 113 -2.39 -15.52 2.84
C GLU A 113 -3.47 -14.61 3.42
N ILE A 114 -4.52 -14.39 2.64
CA ILE A 114 -5.71 -13.63 3.00
C ILE A 114 -6.84 -14.64 3.24
N PRO A 115 -7.32 -14.81 4.49
CA PRO A 115 -8.37 -15.78 4.76
C PRO A 115 -9.71 -15.33 4.17
N LYS A 116 -10.60 -16.31 4.00
CA LYS A 116 -11.99 -16.08 3.57
C LYS A 116 -12.69 -15.12 4.53
N GLY A 117 -13.23 -14.02 4.00
CA GLY A 117 -13.94 -13.01 4.79
C GLY A 117 -13.02 -12.05 5.54
N ALA A 118 -11.77 -11.89 5.11
CA ALA A 118 -10.84 -10.92 5.70
C ALA A 118 -11.30 -9.46 5.50
N PHE A 119 -12.05 -9.17 4.45
CA PHE A 119 -12.62 -7.84 4.18
C PHE A 119 -13.86 -7.94 3.27
N ILE A 120 -14.55 -6.82 3.07
CA ILE A 120 -15.75 -6.72 2.23
C ILE A 120 -15.40 -6.15 0.86
N GLY A 121 -15.96 -6.75 -0.20
CA GLY A 121 -15.78 -6.31 -1.58
C GLY A 121 -14.51 -6.86 -2.24
N THR A 122 -14.05 -6.17 -3.28
CA THR A 122 -12.86 -6.51 -4.06
C THR A 122 -11.84 -5.39 -3.90
N GLN A 123 -10.58 -5.73 -3.64
CA GLN A 123 -9.48 -4.77 -3.50
C GLN A 123 -8.33 -5.14 -4.41
N SER A 124 -7.71 -4.12 -5.02
CA SER A 124 -6.43 -4.27 -5.73
C SER A 124 -5.30 -4.14 -4.72
N ILE A 125 -4.77 -5.27 -4.28
CA ILE A 125 -3.75 -5.35 -3.24
C ILE A 125 -2.39 -5.35 -3.90
N THR A 126 -1.55 -4.39 -3.51
CA THR A 126 -0.17 -4.27 -3.95
C THR A 126 0.76 -4.67 -2.81
N MET A 127 1.69 -5.57 -3.07
CA MET A 127 2.75 -6.00 -2.16
C MET A 127 4.11 -5.60 -2.75
N THR A 128 4.89 -4.82 -2.00
CA THR A 128 6.21 -4.34 -2.41
C THR A 128 7.27 -4.74 -1.40
N ILE A 129 8.31 -5.42 -1.85
CA ILE A 129 9.49 -5.78 -1.06
C ILE A 129 10.64 -4.84 -1.41
N ASP A 130 11.34 -4.35 -0.40
CA ASP A 130 12.58 -3.58 -0.52
C ASP A 130 13.77 -4.47 -0.13
N ALA A 131 14.61 -4.78 -1.12
CA ALA A 131 15.75 -5.68 -0.99
C ALA A 131 16.95 -5.07 -0.26
N ASP A 132 17.00 -3.74 -0.10
CA ASP A 132 18.08 -3.09 0.64
C ASP A 132 17.92 -3.30 2.14
N ASN A 133 16.68 -3.17 2.61
CA ASN A 133 16.37 -3.22 4.04
C ASN A 133 15.55 -4.46 4.45
N GLY A 134 15.26 -5.36 3.51
CA GLY A 134 14.47 -6.56 3.78
C GLY A 134 13.10 -6.25 4.37
N SER A 135 12.47 -5.14 3.94
CA SER A 135 11.13 -4.76 4.38
C SER A 135 10.08 -5.10 3.33
N ILE A 136 8.83 -5.22 3.79
CA ILE A 136 7.68 -5.51 2.94
C ILE A 136 6.55 -4.56 3.27
N SER A 137 5.88 -4.04 2.25
CA SER A 137 4.82 -3.05 2.40
C SER A 137 3.61 -3.43 1.56
N PHE A 138 2.43 -3.02 2.04
CA PHE A 138 1.15 -3.34 1.42
C PHE A 138 0.34 -2.08 1.17
N PHE A 139 -0.42 -2.06 0.08
CA PHE A 139 -1.36 -0.99 -0.29
C PHE A 139 -2.65 -1.61 -0.87
N PRO A 140 -3.85 -1.02 -0.68
CA PRO A 140 -4.16 0.26 -0.03
C PRO A 140 -4.16 0.21 1.49
N HIS A 141 -4.07 1.34 2.18
CA HIS A 141 -4.26 1.36 3.64
C HIS A 141 -5.63 0.77 4.01
N MET A 142 -5.63 -0.34 4.73
CA MET A 142 -6.84 -1.04 5.16
C MET A 142 -6.60 -1.87 6.42
N THR A 143 -7.69 -2.17 7.14
CA THR A 143 -7.72 -3.07 8.30
C THR A 143 -8.58 -4.27 7.97
N PHE A 144 -8.18 -5.44 8.46
CA PHE A 144 -8.90 -6.69 8.20
C PHE A 144 -9.89 -7.04 9.31
N LEU A 145 -11.00 -7.65 8.92
CA LEU A 145 -11.96 -8.30 9.83
C LEU A 145 -11.40 -9.60 10.41
N GLN A 146 -10.47 -10.24 9.69
CA GLN A 146 -9.73 -11.42 10.10
C GLN A 146 -8.27 -11.27 9.71
N SER A 147 -7.36 -11.54 10.66
CA SER A 147 -5.92 -11.39 10.44
C SER A 147 -5.44 -12.20 9.25
N CYS A 148 -4.68 -11.57 8.38
CA CYS A 148 -3.95 -12.24 7.31
C CYS A 148 -2.65 -12.87 7.87
N ARG A 149 -2.01 -13.72 7.08
CA ARG A 149 -0.78 -14.43 7.47
C ARG A 149 0.32 -14.20 6.45
N LEU A 150 1.51 -13.89 6.93
CA LEU A 150 2.67 -13.66 6.10
C LEU A 150 3.80 -14.62 6.50
N ASP A 151 4.32 -15.35 5.51
CA ASP A 151 5.65 -15.93 5.56
C ASP A 151 6.56 -15.04 4.70
N PHE A 152 7.67 -14.57 5.25
CA PHE A 152 8.56 -13.66 4.53
C PHE A 152 10.03 -13.97 4.82
N GLU A 153 10.77 -14.17 3.75
CA GLU A 153 12.16 -14.61 3.73
C GLU A 153 12.99 -13.65 2.88
N VAL A 154 14.20 -13.33 3.38
CA VAL A 154 15.21 -12.56 2.67
C VAL A 154 16.56 -13.25 2.84
N ARG A 155 17.28 -13.48 1.73
CA ARG A 155 18.65 -14.02 1.73
C ARG A 155 19.63 -13.11 1.03
N ASN A 156 20.90 -13.19 1.43
CA ASN A 156 22.01 -12.41 0.88
C ASN A 156 21.87 -10.89 1.07
N VAL A 157 21.01 -10.46 2.02
CA VAL A 157 20.92 -9.06 2.43
C VAL A 157 22.07 -8.70 3.35
N ASN A 158 22.53 -7.45 3.30
CA ASN A 158 23.56 -6.97 4.21
C ASN A 158 22.97 -6.74 5.61
N LEU A 159 23.06 -7.75 6.47
CA LEU A 159 22.52 -7.73 7.84
C LEU A 159 23.14 -6.63 8.71
N ALA A 160 24.38 -6.20 8.42
CA ALA A 160 25.00 -5.09 9.13
C ALA A 160 24.31 -3.75 8.85
N ASN A 161 23.84 -3.54 7.60
CA ASN A 161 23.06 -2.35 7.24
C ASN A 161 21.69 -2.33 7.94
N LEU A 162 21.18 -3.50 8.34
CA LEU A 162 19.96 -3.66 9.14
C LEU A 162 20.20 -3.51 10.65
N GLY A 163 21.44 -3.24 11.07
CA GLY A 163 21.81 -3.08 12.48
C GLY A 163 22.12 -4.37 13.22
N PHE A 164 22.12 -5.53 12.54
CA PHE A 164 22.56 -6.81 13.12
C PHE A 164 24.08 -6.94 13.08
N ASN A 165 24.63 -7.76 13.96
CA ASN A 165 26.02 -8.14 14.00
C ASN A 165 26.16 -9.65 14.28
N SER A 166 27.38 -10.19 14.13
CA SER A 166 27.65 -11.63 14.27
C SER A 166 27.36 -12.22 15.66
N SER A 167 27.26 -11.38 16.69
CA SER A 167 26.88 -11.81 18.04
C SER A 167 25.37 -11.89 18.25
N ASP A 168 24.56 -11.25 17.41
CA ASP A 168 23.10 -11.30 17.53
C ASP A 168 22.59 -12.71 17.20
N LYS A 169 21.72 -13.23 18.07
CA LYS A 169 21.12 -14.58 17.93
C LYS A 169 19.61 -14.56 17.76
N LYS A 170 18.99 -13.38 17.85
CA LYS A 170 17.54 -13.20 17.80
C LYS A 170 17.21 -11.96 16.97
N ALA A 171 16.13 -12.07 16.22
CA ALA A 171 15.46 -10.95 15.57
C ALA A 171 13.99 -10.93 16.01
N ASP A 172 13.32 -9.81 15.77
CA ASP A 172 11.87 -9.70 15.78
C ASP A 172 11.37 -9.31 14.39
N PHE A 173 10.05 -9.40 14.21
CA PHE A 173 9.37 -8.91 13.03
C PHE A 173 8.26 -7.95 13.48
N VAL A 174 8.26 -6.75 12.92
CA VAL A 174 7.52 -5.60 13.45
C VAL A 174 6.85 -4.82 12.33
N TYR A 175 5.89 -3.95 12.66
CA TYR A 175 5.40 -2.94 11.73
C TYR A 175 5.81 -1.53 12.15
N PHE A 176 5.90 -0.66 11.15
CA PHE A 176 6.17 0.76 11.33
C PHE A 176 4.85 1.52 11.24
N ASN A 177 4.38 2.08 12.35
CA ASN A 177 3.13 2.84 12.35
C ASN A 177 3.30 4.21 11.71
N ASP A 178 2.19 4.90 11.48
CA ASP A 178 2.17 6.20 10.77
C ASP A 178 2.95 7.30 11.52
N ASN A 179 3.18 7.13 12.83
CA ASN A 179 3.99 8.03 13.64
C ASN A 179 5.49 7.70 13.60
N GLY A 180 5.88 6.67 12.84
CA GLY A 180 7.26 6.17 12.75
C GLY A 180 7.68 5.29 13.92
N ASN A 181 6.78 4.94 14.84
CA ASN A 181 7.09 4.02 15.93
C ASN A 181 7.06 2.57 15.43
N ILE A 182 7.73 1.71 16.19
CA ILE A 182 7.85 0.28 15.93
C ILE A 182 6.92 -0.46 16.88
N ASP A 183 6.02 -1.25 16.31
CA ASP A 183 5.05 -2.03 17.06
C ASP A 183 5.27 -3.53 16.79
N PRO A 184 5.31 -4.39 17.82
CA PRO A 184 5.51 -5.82 17.66
C PRO A 184 4.29 -6.48 17.03
N ILE A 185 4.50 -7.59 16.32
CA ILE A 185 3.41 -8.42 15.80
C ILE A 185 3.55 -9.87 16.20
N GLU A 186 2.41 -10.51 16.42
CA GLU A 186 2.36 -11.95 16.67
C GLU A 186 2.87 -12.71 15.45
N ASN A 187 3.76 -13.67 15.67
CA ASN A 187 4.27 -14.60 14.66
C ASN A 187 4.63 -15.94 15.32
N LEU A 188 4.87 -16.99 14.53
CA LEU A 188 5.27 -18.30 15.05
C LEU A 188 6.78 -18.44 15.27
N GLY A 189 7.56 -17.47 14.81
CA GLY A 189 9.01 -17.46 14.98
C GLY A 189 9.69 -16.57 13.95
N VAL A 190 10.86 -16.08 14.35
CA VAL A 190 11.78 -15.35 13.48
C VAL A 190 13.13 -16.06 13.51
N THR A 191 13.65 -16.40 12.33
CA THR A 191 14.99 -16.97 12.17
C THR A 191 15.94 -15.86 11.72
N LEU A 192 17.07 -15.77 12.42
CA LEU A 192 18.23 -14.98 12.04
C LEU A 192 19.42 -15.92 11.93
N ASP A 193 20.01 -16.00 10.75
CA ASP A 193 21.30 -16.64 10.54
C ASP A 193 22.24 -15.64 9.89
N TYR A 194 23.14 -15.10 10.73
CA TYR A 194 24.03 -14.02 10.34
C TYR A 194 25.05 -14.47 9.29
N ASP A 195 25.61 -15.66 9.46
CA ASP A 195 26.69 -16.18 8.63
C ASP A 195 26.18 -16.50 7.22
N ASN A 196 24.93 -16.93 7.10
CA ASN A 196 24.28 -17.19 5.82
C ASN A 196 23.44 -16.00 5.30
N SER A 197 23.51 -14.83 5.94
CA SER A 197 22.79 -13.61 5.54
C SER A 197 21.29 -13.86 5.33
N TYR A 198 20.67 -14.55 6.28
CA TYR A 198 19.33 -15.12 6.17
C TYR A 198 18.40 -14.61 7.26
N LEU A 199 17.22 -14.15 6.85
CA LEU A 199 16.12 -13.73 7.71
C LEU A 199 14.83 -14.40 7.24
N LEU A 200 14.05 -14.92 8.18
CA LEU A 200 12.72 -15.49 7.92
C LEU A 200 11.79 -15.15 9.08
N VAL A 201 10.59 -14.71 8.77
CA VAL A 201 9.46 -14.72 9.71
C VAL A 201 8.43 -15.75 9.26
N HIS A 202 7.92 -16.54 10.21
CA HIS A 202 6.89 -17.55 9.96
C HIS A 202 5.54 -17.09 10.50
N ARG A 203 4.51 -17.10 9.63
CA ARG A 203 3.10 -16.84 9.96
C ARG A 203 2.87 -15.55 10.75
N ALA A 204 3.55 -14.48 10.36
CA ALA A 204 3.30 -13.13 10.87
C ALA A 204 1.82 -12.75 10.74
N LYS A 205 1.23 -12.25 11.82
CA LYS A 205 -0.16 -11.79 11.88
C LYS A 205 -0.26 -10.38 11.31
N ILE A 206 -1.03 -10.22 10.25
CA ILE A 206 -1.22 -8.95 9.56
C ILE A 206 -2.67 -8.50 9.75
N ASP A 207 -2.89 -7.59 10.69
CA ASP A 207 -4.23 -7.07 11.03
C ASP A 207 -4.59 -5.84 10.19
N HIS A 208 -3.60 -5.14 9.65
CA HIS A 208 -3.78 -4.00 8.75
C HIS A 208 -2.61 -3.90 7.76
N PHE A 209 -2.78 -3.13 6.69
CA PHE A 209 -1.66 -2.79 5.81
C PHE A 209 -0.79 -1.70 6.41
N SER A 210 0.51 -1.90 6.27
CA SER A 210 1.59 -1.06 6.78
C SER A 210 2.89 -1.50 6.07
N ARG A 211 4.01 -0.91 6.49
CA ARG A 211 5.35 -1.45 6.23
C ARG A 211 5.76 -2.33 7.41
N TYR A 212 6.31 -3.50 7.09
CA TYR A 212 6.80 -4.49 8.02
C TYR A 212 8.28 -4.77 7.76
N GLY A 213 9.01 -5.19 8.78
CA GLY A 213 10.43 -5.51 8.62
C GLY A 213 11.03 -6.22 9.83
N PHE A 214 12.27 -6.67 9.66
CA PHE A 214 13.04 -7.31 10.72
C PHE A 214 13.63 -6.26 11.65
N PHE A 215 13.61 -6.55 12.95
CA PHE A 215 14.15 -5.69 13.98
C PHE A 215 15.13 -6.45 14.86
N ARG A 216 16.24 -5.82 15.24
CA ARG A 216 17.21 -6.42 16.15
C ARG A 216 16.67 -6.42 17.58
N LYS A 217 16.63 -7.59 18.22
CA LYS A 217 16.42 -7.67 19.67
C LYS A 217 17.71 -7.34 20.40
N THR A 218 17.76 -6.21 21.10
CA THR A 218 18.81 -6.00 22.11
C THR A 218 18.50 -6.86 23.33
N GLY A 219 19.50 -7.58 23.82
CA GLY A 219 19.34 -8.72 24.73
C GLY A 219 18.50 -8.45 25.99
N GLU A 220 17.73 -9.48 26.37
CA GLU A 220 17.33 -9.77 27.75
C GLU A 220 18.47 -10.47 28.49
#